data_AF-A0A1B2Z1L2-F1
#
_entry.id   AF-A0A1B2Z1L2-F1
#
_cell.length_a   1.000
_cell.length_b   1.000
_cell.length_c   1.000
_cell.angle_alpha   90.00
_cell.angle_beta   90.00
_cell.angle_gamma   90.00
#
_symmetry.space_group_name_H-M   'P 1'
#
loop_
_entity.id
_entity.type
_entity.pdbx_description
1 polymer ?
#
loop_
_entity_poly.entity_id
_entity_poly.type
_entity_poly.pdbx_seq_one_letter_code
_entity_poly.pdbx_strand_id
1 'polypeptide(L)'
;MNSPKNVLVVCTGNSCRSQIAHGWLNYFTGGTTFIYSAGIETHGVNPMAIATMAEEGIDISSYTSNLVEEYDKITFDFVLTVCDHAYENCPIIPSKNAIKLHHNFSDPSKLKSN
;
A
#
# COMPACT_ATOMS: atom_id res chain seq x y z
N MET A 1 -6.20 -21.96 -15.13
CA MET A 1 -5.35 -21.35 -14.09
C MET A 1 -5.58 -19.86 -14.18
N ASN A 2 -6.07 -19.20 -13.12
CA ASN A 2 -6.23 -17.74 -13.15
C ASN A 2 -4.84 -17.11 -13.17
N SER A 3 -4.63 -16.15 -14.06
CA SER A 3 -3.42 -15.33 -14.04
C SER A 3 -3.30 -14.61 -12.68
N PRO A 4 -2.08 -14.47 -12.13
CA PRO A 4 -1.86 -13.74 -10.89
C PRO A 4 -2.42 -12.32 -11.02
N LYS A 5 -3.08 -11.86 -9.96
CA LYS A 5 -3.75 -10.56 -9.91
C LYS A 5 -2.79 -9.49 -9.44
N ASN A 6 -2.94 -8.28 -9.95
CA ASN A 6 -2.16 -7.12 -9.50
C ASN A 6 -3.00 -6.26 -8.55
N VAL A 7 -2.49 -5.99 -7.36
CA VAL A 7 -3.15 -5.17 -6.33
C VAL A 7 -2.28 -3.97 -6.00
N LEU A 8 -2.83 -2.77 -6.10
CA LEU A 8 -2.16 -1.53 -5.69
C LEU A 8 -2.75 -1.00 -4.38
N VAL A 9 -1.91 -0.78 -3.37
CA VAL A 9 -2.28 -0.11 -2.12
C VAL A 9 -1.81 1.33 -2.14
N VAL A 10 -2.73 2.29 -1.97
CA VAL A 10 -2.45 3.72 -2.10
C VAL A 10 -2.70 4.44 -0.77
N CYS A 11 -1.70 5.20 -0.31
CA CYS A 11 -1.79 6.13 0.82
C CYS A 11 -1.26 7.51 0.39
N THR A 12 -1.17 8.47 1.30
CA THR A 12 -0.62 9.80 0.99
C THR A 12 0.89 9.71 0.72
N GLY A 13 1.69 9.27 1.70
CA GLY A 13 3.17 9.37 1.64
C GLY A 13 3.93 8.06 1.43
N ASN A 14 3.22 6.95 1.19
CA ASN A 14 3.75 5.58 1.14
C ASN A 14 4.73 5.19 2.27
N SER A 15 4.47 5.67 3.50
CA SER A 15 5.41 5.54 4.60
C SER A 15 5.02 4.50 5.67
N CYS A 16 3.76 4.50 6.14
CA CYS A 16 3.31 3.60 7.21
C CYS A 16 2.20 2.65 6.73
N ARG A 17 0.97 3.16 6.61
CA ARG A 17 -0.25 2.35 6.41
C ARG A 17 -0.20 1.48 5.16
N SER A 18 0.22 2.06 4.02
CA SER A 18 0.33 1.28 2.79
C SER A 18 1.48 0.26 2.81
N GLN A 19 2.56 0.52 3.56
CA GLN A 19 3.69 -0.42 3.70
C GLN A 19 3.29 -1.63 4.56
N ILE A 20 2.63 -1.37 5.69
CA ILE A 20 2.05 -2.41 6.57
C ILE A 20 1.03 -3.25 5.80
N ALA A 21 0.10 -2.60 5.09
CA ALA A 21 -0.90 -3.29 4.29
C ALA A 21 -0.27 -4.12 3.17
N HIS A 22 0.77 -3.63 2.50
CA HIS A 22 1.52 -4.38 1.50
C HIS A 22 2.14 -5.64 2.12
N GLY A 23 2.87 -5.52 3.24
CA GLY A 23 3.48 -6.67 3.91
C GLY A 23 2.46 -7.75 4.27
N TRP A 24 1.33 -7.38 4.88
CA TRP A 24 0.27 -8.32 5.22
C TRP A 24 -0.39 -8.96 4.00
N LEU A 25 -0.73 -8.18 2.98
CA LEU A 25 -1.33 -8.73 1.76
C LEU A 25 -0.39 -9.71 1.07
N ASN A 26 0.90 -9.40 1.01
CA ASN A 26 1.89 -10.29 0.41
C ASN A 26 2.01 -11.60 1.22
N TYR A 27 2.05 -11.50 2.55
CA TYR A 27 2.06 -12.66 3.45
C TYR A 27 0.82 -13.56 3.26
N PHE A 28 -0.39 -12.99 3.31
CA PHE A 28 -1.63 -13.76 3.22
C PHE A 28 -1.92 -14.33 1.84
N THR A 29 -1.48 -13.67 0.77
CA THR A 29 -1.66 -14.16 -0.61
C THR A 29 -0.63 -15.23 -0.99
N GLY A 30 0.43 -15.42 -0.20
CA GLY A 30 1.45 -16.44 -0.44
C GLY A 30 2.10 -16.33 -1.81
N GLY A 31 2.25 -15.10 -2.35
CA GLY A 31 2.84 -14.85 -3.66
C GLY A 31 1.97 -15.23 -4.87
N THR A 32 0.70 -15.58 -4.66
CA THR A 32 -0.25 -15.86 -5.76
C THR A 32 -0.78 -14.58 -6.42
N THR A 33 -0.55 -13.44 -5.77
CA THR A 33 -0.98 -12.10 -6.18
C THR A 33 0.22 -11.16 -6.09
N PHE A 34 0.40 -10.29 -7.07
CA PHE A 34 1.42 -9.25 -7.02
C PHE A 34 0.88 -8.05 -6.27
N ILE A 35 1.53 -7.71 -5.17
CA ILE A 35 1.15 -6.59 -4.33
C ILE A 35 2.12 -5.44 -4.58
N TYR A 36 1.56 -4.25 -4.70
CA TYR A 36 2.28 -3.00 -4.89
C TYR A 36 1.78 -1.99 -3.86
N SER A 37 2.64 -1.06 -3.46
CA SER A 37 2.25 0.08 -2.64
C SER A 37 2.80 1.37 -3.22
N ALA A 38 1.98 2.42 -3.16
CA ALA A 38 2.32 3.73 -3.67
C ALA A 38 1.77 4.85 -2.80
N GLY A 39 2.29 6.05 -3.03
CA GLY A 39 1.86 7.29 -2.44
C GLY A 39 1.59 8.35 -3.50
N ILE A 40 0.74 9.32 -3.16
CA ILE A 40 0.65 10.58 -3.93
C ILE A 40 1.96 11.36 -3.78
N GLU A 41 2.60 11.22 -2.62
CA GLU A 41 3.93 11.69 -2.30
C GLU A 41 4.77 10.54 -1.73
N THR A 42 6.08 10.74 -1.62
CA THR A 42 7.00 9.76 -1.01
C THR A 42 7.74 10.37 0.16
N HIS A 43 7.61 9.75 1.34
CA HIS A 43 8.28 10.20 2.56
C HIS A 43 9.30 9.17 3.10
N GLY A 44 9.57 8.11 2.31
CA GLY A 44 10.38 6.98 2.76
C GLY A 44 9.59 6.00 3.64
N VAL A 45 10.08 4.78 3.78
CA VAL A 45 9.45 3.76 4.64
C VAL A 45 9.67 4.14 6.10
N ASN A 46 8.60 4.20 6.89
CA ASN A 46 8.70 4.56 8.30
C ASN A 46 9.43 3.46 9.09
N PRO A 47 10.51 3.77 9.83
CA PRO A 47 11.22 2.79 10.64
C PRO A 47 10.33 2.07 11.66
N MET A 48 9.32 2.74 12.21
CA MET A 48 8.35 2.13 13.12
C MET A 48 7.47 1.10 12.39
N ALA A 49 7.10 1.36 11.14
CA ALA A 49 6.35 0.38 10.35
C ALA A 49 7.20 -0.88 10.10
N ILE A 50 8.50 -0.72 9.83
CA ILE A 50 9.44 -1.85 9.70
C ILE A 50 9.51 -2.63 11.01
N ALA A 51 9.70 -1.94 12.14
CA ALA A 51 9.77 -2.57 13.46
C ALA A 51 8.48 -3.34 13.81
N THR A 52 7.31 -2.72 13.64
CA THR A 52 6.01 -3.35 13.90
C THR A 52 5.78 -4.60 13.05
N MET A 53 6.14 -4.58 11.77
CA MET A 53 5.98 -5.76 10.92
C MET A 53 6.99 -6.86 11.30
N ALA A 54 8.21 -6.49 11.69
CA ALA A 54 9.23 -7.43 12.13
C ALA A 54 8.84 -8.14 13.45
N GLU A 55 8.12 -7.47 14.36
CA GLU A 55 7.54 -8.09 15.57
C GLU A 55 6.58 -9.23 15.23
N GLU A 56 5.87 -9.13 14.12
CA GLU A 56 4.95 -10.14 13.59
C GLU A 56 5.62 -11.13 12.63
N GLY A 57 6.96 -11.06 12.48
CA GLY A 57 7.74 -11.95 11.63
C GLY A 57 7.72 -11.63 10.13
N ILE A 58 7.29 -10.43 9.75
CA ILE A 58 7.25 -9.96 8.35
C ILE A 58 8.30 -8.87 8.14
N ASP A 59 9.33 -9.16 7.35
CA ASP A 59 10.36 -8.18 7.01
C ASP A 59 9.93 -7.30 5.83
N ILE A 60 9.77 -6.01 6.07
CA ILE A 60 9.53 -4.98 5.04
C ILE A 60 10.69 -3.98 4.92
N SER A 61 11.86 -4.28 5.51
CA SER A 61 13.01 -3.36 5.53
C SER A 61 13.58 -3.07 4.14
N SER A 62 13.39 -3.99 3.20
CA SER A 62 13.80 -3.84 1.80
C SER A 62 12.76 -3.11 0.93
N TYR A 63 11.61 -2.74 1.49
CA TYR A 63 10.56 -2.07 0.73
C TYR A 63 10.96 -0.63 0.41
N THR A 64 10.38 -0.10 -0.66
CA THR A 64 10.60 1.26 -1.12
C THR A 64 9.31 2.09 -1.00
N SER A 65 9.49 3.40 -0.80
CA SER A 65 8.40 4.36 -0.85
C SER A 65 8.31 4.90 -2.28
N ASN A 66 7.31 4.49 -3.04
CA ASN A 66 7.15 4.80 -4.45
C ASN A 66 5.94 5.72 -4.70
N LEU A 67 6.01 6.48 -5.78
CA LEU A 67 4.93 7.29 -6.31
C LEU A 67 3.96 6.44 -7.13
N VAL A 68 2.68 6.83 -7.18
CA VAL A 68 1.67 6.13 -8.00
C VAL A 68 2.04 6.15 -9.48
N GLU A 69 2.64 7.25 -9.94
CA GLU A 69 3.06 7.47 -11.32
C GLU A 69 4.13 6.48 -11.79
N GLU A 70 4.94 5.93 -10.87
CA GLU A 70 5.97 4.93 -11.20
C GLU A 70 5.35 3.61 -11.72
N TYR A 71 4.06 3.40 -11.46
CA TYR A 71 3.33 2.20 -11.84
C TYR A 71 2.37 2.39 -13.02
N ASP A 72 2.53 3.46 -13.80
CA ASP A 72 1.69 3.81 -14.96
C ASP A 72 1.56 2.68 -16.00
N LYS A 73 2.59 1.85 -16.14
CA LYS A 73 2.66 0.71 -17.08
C LYS A 73 2.05 -0.58 -16.54
N ILE A 74 1.67 -0.61 -15.26
CA ILE A 74 1.09 -1.80 -14.63
C ILE A 74 -0.43 -1.71 -14.70
N THR A 75 -1.05 -2.78 -15.20
CA THR A 75 -2.51 -2.92 -15.15
C THR A 75 -2.90 -3.59 -13.83
N PHE A 76 -3.66 -2.88 -13.02
CA PHE A 76 -4.16 -3.37 -11.74
C PHE A 76 -5.56 -3.97 -11.86
N ASP A 77 -5.80 -5.06 -11.14
CA ASP A 77 -7.12 -5.65 -10.96
C ASP A 77 -7.83 -5.02 -9.75
N PHE A 78 -7.07 -4.64 -8.73
CA PHE A 78 -7.58 -4.01 -7.51
C PHE A 78 -6.75 -2.79 -7.13
N VAL A 79 -7.44 -1.73 -6.68
CA VAL A 79 -6.82 -0.55 -6.10
C VAL A 79 -7.44 -0.32 -4.71
N LEU A 80 -6.62 -0.43 -3.66
CA LEU A 80 -7.01 -0.25 -2.27
C LEU A 80 -6.50 1.09 -1.75
N THR A 81 -7.38 2.01 -1.43
CA THR A 81 -7.02 3.28 -0.78
C THR A 81 -7.14 3.13 0.73
N VAL A 82 -6.07 3.48 1.46
CA VAL A 82 -5.96 3.23 2.91
C VAL A 82 -5.99 4.49 3.79
N CYS A 83 -6.19 5.66 3.16
CA CYS A 83 -6.45 6.92 3.86
C CYS A 83 -7.43 7.78 3.06
N ASP A 84 -8.22 8.59 3.77
CA ASP A 84 -9.23 9.48 3.14
C ASP A 84 -8.58 10.44 2.16
N HIS A 85 -7.43 11.02 2.53
CA HIS A 85 -6.73 11.96 1.67
C HIS A 85 -6.30 11.33 0.33
N ALA A 86 -5.86 10.06 0.35
CA ALA A 86 -5.54 9.35 -0.88
C ALA A 86 -6.78 8.94 -1.67
N TYR A 87 -7.93 8.77 -1.02
CA TYR A 87 -9.19 8.53 -1.71
C TYR A 87 -9.68 9.80 -2.42
N GLU A 88 -9.64 10.94 -1.74
CA GLU A 88 -10.07 12.24 -2.27
C GLU A 88 -9.15 12.79 -3.35
N ASN A 89 -7.83 12.64 -3.18
CA ASN A 89 -6.82 13.16 -4.11
C ASN A 89 -6.20 12.07 -4.97
N CYS A 90 -6.85 10.91 -5.08
CA CYS A 90 -6.28 9.77 -5.79
C CYS A 90 -5.93 10.17 -7.23
N PRO A 91 -4.65 10.10 -7.64
CA PRO A 91 -4.29 10.36 -9.02
C PRO A 91 -4.99 9.36 -9.95
N ILE A 92 -5.13 9.73 -11.22
CA ILE A 92 -5.76 8.86 -12.22
C ILE A 92 -4.82 7.66 -12.45
N ILE A 93 -5.12 6.54 -11.78
CA ILE A 93 -4.45 5.27 -12.04
C ILE A 93 -4.99 4.72 -13.35
N PRO A 94 -4.15 4.42 -14.37
CA PRO A 94 -4.57 3.98 -15.69
C PRO A 94 -5.01 2.50 -15.70
N SER A 95 -5.92 2.13 -14.80
CA SER A 95 -6.52 0.79 -14.70
C SER A 95 -8.04 0.90 -14.70
N LYS A 96 -8.61 1.06 -15.90
CA LYS A 96 -10.05 1.36 -16.10
C LYS A 96 -11.00 0.31 -15.53
N ASN A 97 -10.57 -0.95 -15.49
CA ASN A 97 -11.39 -2.08 -15.01
C ASN A 97 -11.04 -2.50 -13.59
N ALA A 98 -10.14 -1.78 -12.90
CA ALA A 98 -9.76 -2.13 -11.54
C ALA A 98 -10.93 -1.94 -10.57
N ILE A 99 -11.13 -2.90 -9.68
CA ILE A 99 -12.05 -2.76 -8.56
C ILE A 99 -11.38 -1.85 -7.53
N LYS A 100 -12.01 -0.71 -7.26
CA LYS A 100 -11.55 0.25 -6.26
C LYS A 100 -12.19 -0.03 -4.92
N LEU A 101 -11.37 -0.26 -3.91
CA LEU A 101 -11.77 -0.45 -2.53
C LEU A 101 -11.19 0.67 -1.68
N HIS A 102 -11.94 1.10 -0.69
CA HIS A 102 -11.50 2.11 0.26
C HIS A 102 -11.69 1.59 1.68
N HIS A 103 -10.63 1.64 2.47
CA HIS A 103 -10.67 1.35 3.89
C HIS A 103 -9.75 2.30 4.63
N ASN A 104 -10.34 3.28 5.31
CA ASN A 104 -9.56 4.22 6.08
C ASN A 104 -8.99 3.56 7.34
N PHE A 105 -7.67 3.46 7.41
CA PHE A 105 -6.99 3.07 8.64
C PHE A 105 -6.61 4.33 9.41
N SER A 106 -7.01 4.37 10.69
CA SER A 106 -6.59 5.42 11.62
C SER A 106 -5.08 5.52 11.62
N ASP A 107 -4.55 6.75 11.46
CA ASP A 107 -3.10 6.94 11.43
C ASP A 107 -2.50 6.69 12.83
N PRO A 108 -1.63 5.67 13.00
CA PRO A 108 -1.03 5.38 14.30
C PRO A 108 -0.12 6.52 14.79
N SER A 109 0.39 7.39 13.90
CA SER A 109 1.18 8.57 14.30
C SER A 109 0.38 9.65 15.05
N LYS A 110 -0.96 9.59 14.99
CA LYS A 110 -1.85 10.52 15.72
C LYS A 110 -2.32 9.98 17.06
N LEU A 111 -1.98 8.75 17.42
CA LEU A 111 -2.28 8.20 18.74
C LEU A 111 -1.31 8.83 19.75
N LYS A 112 -1.82 9.74 20.58
CA LYS A 112 -1.08 10.23 21.75
C LYS A 112 -0.85 9.04 22.69
N SER A 113 0.39 8.76 23.01
CA SER A 113 0.72 7.94 24.18
C SER A 113 0.17 8.68 25.40
N ASN A 114 -0.70 8.01 26.18
CA ASN A 114 -0.91 8.38 27.57
C ASN A 114 0.23 7.80 28.41
#